data_AF-A0A1Q6CL41-F1
#
_entry.id   AF-A0A1Q6CL41-F1
#
_cell.length_a   1.000
_cell.length_b   1.000
_cell.length_c   1.000
_cell.angle_alpha   90.00
_cell.angle_beta   90.00
_cell.angle_gamma   90.00
#
_symmetry.space_group_name_H-M   'P 1'
#
loop_
_entity.id
_entity.type
_entity.pdbx_description
1 polymer ?
#
loop_
_entity_poly.entity_id
_entity_poly.type
_entity_poly.pdbx_seq_one_letter_code
_entity_poly.pdbx_strand_id
1 'polypeptide(L)'
;MSDVVELVEEVLRLSKKGTDADLCAKALLSSRIEEHIPFQVVELRSVQDLFLMMQDSDFPHIYGEEETFYFSAYYFHSEDYPLGRNYFIREKDILQIGKLLKYFNNNGIKLPIIPPTKYGNKIRTVGFEKRVKKYLKRKRYETRHITKLFEGRRLNTTTQDLIFLNSSGCLVCKDPNYLLMTSTLITETGLMLGCNLCSQHFDLANSSGGLINFIAKLGDIESPFDMSLISPKQHVEMIFDWLPGKLGCTVDSLKNNTITLYRASGVKIILRLDSFNNYAYMLFSKNGEQFARVDSADHHAVDFGPDHIHPDLRHSNSNVKSSFTAGTPFIDTKLILELIHKEESRY
;
A
#
# COMPACT_ATOMS: atom_id res chain seq x y z
N MET A 1 -5.63 -8.43 -13.76
CA MET A 1 -4.38 -8.60 -14.55
C MET A 1 -4.05 -7.40 -15.42
N SER A 2 -5.03 -6.58 -15.86
CA SER A 2 -4.80 -5.38 -16.70
C SER A 2 -3.70 -4.46 -16.15
N ASP A 3 -3.75 -4.14 -14.85
CA ASP A 3 -2.80 -3.21 -14.22
C ASP A 3 -1.35 -3.73 -14.20
N VAL A 4 -1.12 -5.05 -14.24
CA VAL A 4 0.25 -5.61 -14.35
C VAL A 4 0.77 -5.46 -15.77
N VAL A 5 -0.09 -5.69 -16.76
CA VAL A 5 0.25 -5.53 -18.18
C VAL A 5 0.57 -4.07 -18.47
N GLU A 6 -0.28 -3.15 -18.03
CA GLU A 6 -0.08 -1.71 -18.20
C GLU A 6 1.23 -1.22 -17.55
N LEU A 7 1.53 -1.69 -16.33
CA LEU A 7 2.79 -1.35 -15.67
C LEU A 7 4.00 -1.89 -16.45
N VAL A 8 3.94 -3.13 -16.92
CA VAL A 8 5.03 -3.74 -17.70
C VAL A 8 5.24 -2.97 -19.01
N GLU A 9 4.18 -2.69 -19.76
CA GLU A 9 4.22 -1.96 -21.03
C GLU A 9 4.78 -0.54 -20.83
N GLU A 10 4.37 0.14 -19.77
CA GLU A 10 4.85 1.48 -19.45
C GLU A 10 6.34 1.49 -19.05
N VAL A 11 6.78 0.53 -18.22
CA VAL A 11 8.20 0.42 -17.85
C VAL A 11 9.04 0.07 -19.08
N LEU A 12 8.59 -0.83 -19.95
CA LEU A 12 9.26 -1.12 -21.21
C LEU A 12 9.34 0.11 -22.12
N ARG A 13 8.30 0.96 -22.14
CA ARG A 13 8.31 2.22 -22.88
C ARG A 13 9.42 3.16 -22.40
N LEU A 14 9.62 3.24 -21.08
CA LEU A 14 10.57 4.14 -20.43
C LEU A 14 12.01 3.59 -20.40
N SER A 15 12.21 2.34 -19.96
CA SER A 15 13.54 1.76 -19.72
C SER A 15 14.11 1.02 -20.92
N LYS A 16 13.25 0.51 -21.81
CA LYS A 16 13.60 -0.43 -22.89
C LYS A 16 14.27 -1.72 -22.41
N LYS A 17 14.09 -2.09 -21.13
CA LYS A 17 14.71 -3.28 -20.51
C LYS A 17 13.65 -4.18 -19.90
N GLY A 18 13.69 -5.46 -20.28
CA GLY A 18 12.84 -6.50 -19.73
C GLY A 18 13.14 -6.77 -18.26
N THR A 19 14.40 -6.66 -17.82
CA THR A 19 14.75 -6.81 -16.39
C THR A 19 14.04 -5.80 -15.50
N ASP A 20 13.94 -4.55 -15.94
CA ASP A 20 13.34 -3.47 -15.18
C ASP A 20 11.82 -3.65 -15.13
N ALA A 21 11.22 -4.07 -16.24
CA ALA A 21 9.80 -4.41 -16.31
C ALA A 21 9.46 -5.64 -15.43
N ASP A 22 10.28 -6.68 -15.42
CA ASP A 22 10.11 -7.85 -14.52
C ASP A 22 10.24 -7.44 -13.04
N LEU A 23 11.16 -6.53 -12.72
CA LEU A 23 11.31 -6.00 -11.37
C LEU A 23 10.05 -5.25 -10.91
N CYS A 24 9.49 -4.38 -11.77
CA CYS A 24 8.25 -3.67 -11.48
C CYS A 24 7.05 -4.62 -11.38
N ALA A 25 6.95 -5.60 -12.29
CA ALA A 25 5.89 -6.60 -12.26
C ALA A 25 5.89 -7.41 -10.96
N LYS A 26 7.05 -7.80 -10.42
CA LYS A 26 7.17 -8.49 -9.12
C LYS A 26 6.49 -7.72 -7.99
N ALA A 27 6.54 -6.38 -8.00
CA ALA A 27 5.92 -5.57 -6.96
C ALA A 27 4.40 -5.85 -6.87
N LEU A 28 3.71 -5.85 -8.01
CA LEU A 28 2.27 -6.14 -8.09
C LEU A 28 1.96 -7.64 -8.00
N LEU A 29 2.74 -8.48 -8.66
CA LEU A 29 2.52 -9.93 -8.67
C LEU A 29 2.72 -10.55 -7.29
N SER A 30 3.53 -9.95 -6.41
CA SER A 30 3.78 -10.45 -5.06
C SER A 30 2.52 -10.53 -4.18
N SER A 31 1.48 -9.74 -4.46
CA SER A 31 0.20 -9.77 -3.76
C SER A 31 -0.76 -10.83 -4.32
N ARG A 32 -0.43 -11.40 -5.49
CA ARG A 32 -1.23 -12.37 -6.25
C ARG A 32 -0.57 -13.76 -6.29
N ILE A 33 0.28 -14.07 -5.31
CA ILE A 33 0.92 -15.38 -5.19
C ILE A 33 -0.08 -16.38 -4.61
N GLU A 34 -0.33 -17.44 -5.35
CA GLU A 34 -1.18 -18.56 -4.92
C GLU A 34 -0.31 -19.78 -4.57
N GLU A 35 -0.61 -20.46 -3.47
CA GLU A 35 0.24 -21.55 -2.95
C GLU A 35 0.34 -22.77 -3.87
N HIS A 36 -0.62 -22.95 -4.78
CA HIS A 36 -0.76 -24.11 -5.64
C HIS A 36 -0.40 -23.83 -7.12
N ILE A 37 -0.06 -22.58 -7.46
CA ILE A 37 0.29 -22.19 -8.83
C ILE A 37 1.83 -22.08 -8.97
N PRO A 38 2.47 -22.84 -9.86
CA PRO A 38 3.94 -22.95 -9.91
C PRO A 38 4.68 -21.79 -10.59
N PHE A 39 3.97 -20.91 -11.29
CA PHE A 39 4.49 -19.71 -11.93
C PHE A 39 3.36 -18.72 -12.20
N GLN A 40 3.70 -17.45 -12.38
CA GLN A 40 2.73 -16.42 -12.77
C GLN A 40 2.86 -16.10 -14.24
N VAL A 41 1.76 -15.68 -14.84
CA VAL A 41 1.68 -15.41 -16.28
C VAL A 41 1.21 -13.99 -16.52
N VAL A 42 1.74 -13.35 -17.57
CA VAL A 42 1.36 -12.01 -18.02
C VAL A 42 1.26 -12.05 -19.54
N GLU A 43 0.03 -11.97 -20.07
CA GLU A 43 -0.19 -11.88 -21.52
C GLU A 43 0.06 -10.43 -21.97
N LEU A 44 1.05 -10.23 -22.83
CA LEU A 44 1.40 -8.94 -23.41
C LEU A 44 0.54 -8.66 -24.64
N ARG A 45 0.34 -7.38 -24.96
CA ARG A 45 -0.47 -6.98 -26.12
C ARG A 45 0.36 -6.82 -27.40
N SER A 46 1.68 -6.74 -27.28
CA SER A 46 2.58 -6.38 -28.36
C SER A 46 3.72 -7.37 -28.54
N VAL A 47 4.00 -7.71 -29.80
CA VAL A 47 5.20 -8.47 -30.20
C VAL A 47 6.48 -7.70 -29.84
N GLN A 48 6.44 -6.36 -29.91
CA GLN A 48 7.60 -5.53 -29.60
C GLN A 48 7.93 -5.57 -28.10
N ASP A 49 6.91 -5.56 -27.24
CA ASP A 49 7.12 -5.63 -25.79
C ASP A 49 7.63 -7.02 -25.40
N LEU A 50 7.07 -8.08 -26.01
CA LEU A 50 7.58 -9.43 -25.83
C LEU A 50 9.05 -9.55 -26.28
N PHE A 51 9.42 -8.91 -27.39
CA PHE A 51 10.81 -8.89 -27.86
C PHE A 51 11.75 -8.29 -26.80
N LEU A 52 11.40 -7.13 -26.23
CA LEU A 52 12.18 -6.51 -25.16
C LEU A 52 12.27 -7.41 -23.91
N MET A 53 11.17 -8.07 -23.54
CA MET A 53 11.21 -9.05 -22.45
C MET A 53 12.11 -10.25 -22.77
N MET A 54 12.07 -10.78 -23.99
CA MET A 54 12.87 -11.94 -24.38
C MET A 54 14.38 -11.66 -24.36
N GLN A 55 14.81 -10.44 -24.68
CA GLN A 55 16.22 -10.04 -24.67
C GLN A 55 16.88 -10.23 -23.29
N ASP A 56 16.10 -10.02 -22.22
CA ASP A 56 16.58 -10.06 -20.84
C ASP A 56 16.10 -11.30 -20.07
N SER A 57 15.27 -12.14 -20.69
CA SER A 57 14.69 -13.32 -20.04
C SER A 57 15.72 -14.44 -19.86
N ASP A 58 15.54 -15.23 -18.80
CA ASP A 58 16.39 -16.40 -18.54
C ASP A 58 16.19 -17.51 -19.58
N PHE A 59 14.98 -17.64 -20.11
CA PHE A 59 14.62 -18.73 -21.01
C PHE A 59 13.52 -18.33 -22.00
N PRO A 60 13.88 -17.65 -23.11
CA PRO A 60 12.95 -17.40 -24.21
C PRO A 60 12.66 -18.72 -24.93
N HIS A 61 11.40 -19.03 -25.17
CA HIS A 61 11.01 -20.30 -25.78
C HIS A 61 9.61 -20.24 -26.40
N ILE A 62 9.24 -21.31 -27.10
CA ILE A 62 7.87 -21.56 -27.56
C ILE A 62 7.37 -22.83 -26.91
N TYR A 63 6.14 -22.83 -26.41
CA TYR A 63 5.43 -24.07 -26.11
C TYR A 63 4.07 -24.07 -26.81
N GLY A 64 3.67 -25.24 -27.30
CA GLY A 64 2.37 -25.44 -27.93
C GLY A 64 1.48 -26.26 -27.01
N GLU A 65 0.25 -25.82 -26.85
CA GLU A 65 -0.79 -26.57 -26.16
C GLU A 65 -2.06 -26.52 -27.01
N GLU A 66 -2.59 -27.70 -27.35
CA GLU A 66 -3.67 -27.87 -28.32
C GLU A 66 -3.34 -27.19 -29.67
N GLU A 67 -4.08 -26.16 -30.04
CA GLU A 67 -3.93 -25.39 -31.28
C GLU A 67 -3.32 -24.00 -31.04
N THR A 68 -2.79 -23.75 -29.85
CA THR A 68 -2.25 -22.43 -29.45
C THR A 68 -0.76 -22.52 -29.20
N PHE A 69 0.00 -21.62 -29.83
CA PHE A 69 1.42 -21.46 -29.60
C PHE A 69 1.68 -20.24 -28.73
N TYR A 70 2.44 -20.44 -27.66
CA TYR A 70 2.81 -19.42 -26.69
C TYR A 70 4.27 -19.04 -26.90
N PHE A 71 4.50 -17.79 -27.31
CA PHE A 71 5.83 -17.21 -27.42
C PHE A 71 6.15 -16.58 -26.06
N SER A 72 7.15 -17.11 -25.38
CA SER A 72 7.33 -16.90 -23.94
C SER A 72 8.70 -16.30 -23.62
N ALA A 73 8.70 -15.21 -22.85
CA ALA A 73 9.85 -14.70 -22.12
C ALA A 73 9.74 -15.17 -20.67
N TYR A 74 10.50 -16.22 -20.31
CA TYR A 74 10.43 -16.81 -18.98
C TYR A 74 11.56 -16.33 -18.08
N TYR A 75 11.19 -15.81 -16.92
CA TYR A 75 12.12 -15.44 -15.86
C TYR A 75 12.00 -16.43 -14.70
N PHE A 76 13.12 -17.00 -14.27
CA PHE A 76 13.16 -17.95 -13.16
C PHE A 76 12.88 -17.26 -11.82
N HIS A 77 12.55 -18.08 -10.82
CA HIS A 77 12.51 -17.62 -9.43
C HIS A 77 13.90 -17.10 -8.99
N SER A 78 13.92 -16.22 -8.00
CA SER A 78 15.12 -15.68 -7.38
C SER A 78 15.03 -15.77 -5.86
N GLU A 79 16.07 -15.34 -5.14
CA GLU A 79 16.03 -15.25 -3.67
C GLU A 79 14.95 -14.29 -3.16
N ASP A 80 14.65 -13.27 -3.96
CA ASP A 80 13.67 -12.23 -3.66
C ASP A 80 12.27 -12.53 -4.20
N TYR A 81 12.11 -13.55 -5.04
CA TYR A 81 10.81 -13.89 -5.62
C TYR A 81 10.64 -15.41 -5.86
N PRO A 82 9.61 -16.07 -5.27
CA PRO A 82 9.58 -17.53 -5.14
C PRO A 82 9.15 -18.29 -6.41
N LEU A 83 8.48 -17.61 -7.33
CA LEU A 83 7.85 -18.19 -8.53
C LEU A 83 8.56 -17.74 -9.80
N GLY A 84 8.55 -18.58 -10.83
CA GLY A 84 8.88 -18.12 -12.17
C GLY A 84 7.75 -17.26 -12.76
N ARG A 85 8.09 -16.45 -13.76
CA ARG A 85 7.18 -15.46 -14.35
C ARG A 85 7.27 -15.60 -15.87
N ASN A 86 6.14 -15.83 -16.52
CA ASN A 86 6.05 -15.99 -17.96
C ASN A 86 5.33 -14.80 -18.59
N TYR A 87 6.06 -14.00 -19.35
CA TYR A 87 5.48 -12.94 -20.18
C TYR A 87 5.33 -13.47 -21.59
N PHE A 88 4.13 -13.44 -22.16
CA PHE A 88 3.88 -14.16 -23.40
C PHE A 88 2.89 -13.44 -24.31
N ILE A 89 2.94 -13.79 -25.59
CA ILE A 89 1.81 -13.63 -26.52
C ILE A 89 1.42 -15.02 -27.02
N ARG A 90 0.18 -15.15 -27.49
CA ARG A 90 -0.32 -16.40 -28.06
C ARG A 90 -0.78 -16.21 -29.50
N GLU A 91 -0.60 -17.23 -30.32
CA GLU A 91 -1.04 -17.25 -31.72
C GLU A 91 -1.57 -18.64 -32.09
N LYS A 92 -2.58 -18.66 -32.97
CA LYS A 92 -3.20 -19.90 -33.49
C LYS A 92 -2.97 -20.06 -34.98
N ASP A 93 -2.80 -18.96 -35.72
CA ASP A 93 -2.57 -19.00 -37.15
C ASP A 93 -1.15 -19.45 -37.47
N ILE A 94 -1.01 -20.56 -38.20
CA ILE A 94 0.28 -21.19 -38.51
C ILE A 94 1.19 -20.30 -39.36
N LEU A 95 0.64 -19.45 -40.23
CA LEU A 95 1.43 -18.52 -41.04
C LEU A 95 1.95 -17.38 -40.16
N GLN A 96 1.14 -16.89 -39.22
CA GLN A 96 1.57 -15.89 -38.24
C GLN A 96 2.63 -16.46 -37.28
N ILE A 97 2.46 -17.71 -36.82
CA ILE A 97 3.48 -18.43 -36.03
C ILE A 97 4.81 -18.47 -36.79
N GLY A 98 4.79 -18.83 -38.07
CA GLY A 98 6.00 -18.84 -38.91
C GLY A 98 6.63 -17.45 -39.06
N LYS A 99 5.81 -16.40 -39.23
CA LYS A 99 6.29 -15.01 -39.29
C LYS A 99 6.93 -14.57 -37.97
N LEU A 100 6.30 -14.84 -36.83
CA LEU A 100 6.83 -14.52 -35.51
C LEU A 100 8.15 -15.25 -35.24
N LEU A 101 8.21 -16.56 -35.52
CA LEU A 101 9.43 -17.35 -35.37
C LEU A 101 10.58 -16.77 -36.21
N LYS A 102 10.29 -16.38 -37.46
CA LYS A 102 11.27 -15.72 -38.33
C LYS A 102 11.70 -14.35 -37.78
N TYR A 103 10.75 -13.55 -37.31
CA TYR A 103 11.01 -12.24 -36.72
C TYR A 103 11.97 -12.34 -35.53
N PHE A 104 11.68 -13.19 -34.55
CA PHE A 104 12.53 -13.36 -33.37
C PHE A 104 13.92 -13.89 -33.72
N ASN A 105 14.01 -14.92 -34.56
CA ASN A 105 15.30 -15.46 -34.99
C ASN A 105 16.15 -14.43 -35.75
N ASN A 106 15.54 -13.64 -36.65
CA ASN A 106 16.25 -12.60 -37.39
C ASN A 106 16.77 -11.48 -36.47
N ASN A 107 16.10 -11.26 -35.35
CA ASN A 107 16.52 -10.29 -34.33
C ASN A 107 17.32 -10.93 -33.18
N GLY A 108 17.91 -12.11 -33.41
CA GLY A 108 18.88 -12.74 -32.50
C GLY A 108 18.28 -13.55 -31.34
N ILE A 109 16.96 -13.66 -31.24
CA ILE A 109 16.28 -14.45 -30.21
C ILE A 109 16.05 -15.87 -30.72
N LYS A 110 16.76 -16.85 -30.14
CA LYS A 110 16.55 -18.27 -30.43
C LYS A 110 15.41 -18.81 -29.59
N LEU A 111 14.40 -19.37 -30.26
CA LEU A 111 13.20 -19.90 -29.62
C LEU A 111 13.14 -21.42 -29.73
N PRO A 112 13.68 -22.18 -28.76
CA PRO A 112 13.47 -23.62 -28.72
C PRO A 112 11.97 -23.93 -28.51
N ILE A 113 11.47 -24.92 -29.25
CA ILE A 113 10.13 -25.44 -29.06
C ILE A 113 10.17 -26.51 -27.97
N ILE A 114 9.38 -26.32 -26.91
CA ILE A 114 9.36 -27.19 -25.74
C ILE A 114 8.15 -28.13 -25.80
N PRO A 115 8.37 -29.45 -25.77
CA PRO A 115 7.28 -30.41 -25.65
C PRO A 115 6.54 -30.23 -24.31
N PRO A 116 5.20 -30.37 -24.27
CA PRO A 116 4.42 -30.24 -23.03
C PRO A 116 4.94 -31.10 -21.88
N THR A 117 5.34 -32.34 -22.18
CA THR A 117 5.89 -33.30 -21.20
C THR A 117 7.19 -32.86 -20.54
N LYS A 118 7.94 -31.94 -21.16
CA LYS A 118 9.22 -31.43 -20.64
C LYS A 118 9.10 -30.03 -20.05
N TYR A 119 7.93 -29.39 -20.16
CA TYR A 119 7.76 -27.99 -19.84
C TYR A 119 8.04 -27.68 -18.37
N GLY A 120 7.39 -28.39 -17.44
CA GLY A 120 7.57 -28.21 -16.00
C GLY A 120 9.02 -28.32 -15.52
N ASN A 121 9.76 -29.29 -16.07
CA ASN A 121 11.18 -29.48 -15.76
C ASN A 121 12.04 -28.33 -16.28
N LYS A 122 11.76 -27.84 -17.50
CA LYS A 122 12.50 -26.71 -18.11
C LYS A 122 12.28 -25.41 -17.36
N ILE A 123 11.07 -25.17 -16.86
CA ILE A 123 10.73 -23.97 -16.10
C ILE A 123 10.97 -24.07 -14.59
N ARG A 124 11.60 -25.17 -14.13
CA ARG A 124 12.04 -25.39 -12.73
C ARG A 124 10.91 -25.28 -11.70
N THR A 125 9.74 -25.88 -11.99
CA THR A 125 8.61 -25.89 -11.05
C THR A 125 8.86 -26.75 -9.81
N VAL A 126 9.78 -27.72 -9.87
CA VAL A 126 10.08 -28.61 -8.75
C VAL A 126 10.43 -27.82 -7.48
N GLY A 127 9.77 -28.15 -6.38
CA GLY A 127 9.99 -27.53 -5.06
C GLY A 127 9.40 -26.11 -4.89
N PHE A 128 8.57 -25.63 -5.83
CA PHE A 128 7.99 -24.28 -5.74
C PHE A 128 7.18 -24.06 -4.46
N GLU A 129 6.40 -25.04 -4.02
CA GLU A 129 5.57 -24.94 -2.80
C GLU A 129 6.41 -24.57 -1.57
N LYS A 130 7.60 -25.18 -1.42
CA LYS A 130 8.51 -24.88 -0.31
C LYS A 130 9.06 -23.46 -0.41
N ARG A 131 9.38 -22.99 -1.63
CA ARG A 131 9.83 -21.60 -1.87
C ARG A 131 8.72 -20.60 -1.55
N VAL A 132 7.50 -20.86 -2.01
CA VAL A 132 6.32 -20.02 -1.76
C VAL A 132 6.03 -19.95 -0.27
N LYS A 133 5.97 -21.08 0.44
CA LYS A 133 5.76 -21.11 1.90
C LYS A 133 6.84 -20.33 2.66
N LYS A 134 8.12 -20.50 2.30
CA LYS A 134 9.23 -19.73 2.88
C LYS A 134 9.06 -18.22 2.64
N TYR A 135 8.75 -17.84 1.39
CA TYR A 135 8.56 -16.45 1.00
C TYR A 135 7.37 -15.79 1.72
N LEU A 136 6.20 -16.44 1.75
CA LEU A 136 5.01 -15.92 2.42
C LEU A 136 5.23 -15.79 3.93
N LYS A 137 5.93 -16.75 4.56
CA LYS A 137 6.32 -16.65 5.98
C LYS A 137 7.24 -15.45 6.23
N ARG A 138 8.25 -15.25 5.38
CA ARG A 138 9.15 -14.08 5.44
C ARG A 138 8.36 -12.78 5.27
N LYS A 139 7.56 -12.67 4.20
CA LYS A 139 6.73 -11.50 3.90
C LYS A 139 5.81 -11.15 5.07
N ARG A 140 5.08 -12.12 5.63
CA ARG A 140 4.21 -11.90 6.81
C ARG A 140 4.97 -11.38 8.02
N TYR A 141 6.19 -11.86 8.24
CA TYR A 141 7.04 -11.38 9.33
C TYR A 141 7.51 -9.94 9.08
N GLU A 142 8.03 -9.66 7.87
CA GLU A 142 8.53 -8.34 7.47
C GLU A 142 7.43 -7.27 7.49
N THR A 143 6.20 -7.62 7.06
CA THR A 143 5.09 -6.67 6.97
C THR A 143 4.22 -6.62 8.22
N ARG A 144 4.50 -7.39 9.29
CA ARG A 144 3.57 -7.54 10.43
C ARG A 144 3.18 -6.20 11.09
N HIS A 145 4.13 -5.28 11.22
CA HIS A 145 3.91 -4.00 11.90
C HIS A 145 3.07 -3.07 11.04
N ILE A 146 3.40 -2.93 9.75
CA ILE A 146 2.61 -2.11 8.82
C ILE A 146 1.22 -2.68 8.60
N THR A 147 1.06 -4.01 8.52
CA THR A 147 -0.26 -4.63 8.41
C THR A 147 -1.11 -4.35 9.64
N LYS A 148 -0.55 -4.45 10.86
CA LYS A 148 -1.29 -4.16 12.09
C LYS A 148 -1.64 -2.67 12.21
N LEU A 149 -0.73 -1.76 11.85
CA LEU A 149 -0.98 -0.33 11.79
C LEU A 149 -2.09 0.01 10.78
N PHE A 150 -2.01 -0.56 9.58
CA PHE A 150 -2.98 -0.35 8.51
C PHE A 150 -4.37 -0.86 8.89
N GLU A 151 -4.50 -2.09 9.42
CA GLU A 151 -5.80 -2.59 9.88
C GLU A 151 -6.40 -1.71 10.97
N GLY A 152 -5.58 -1.24 11.90
CA GLY A 152 -5.99 -0.25 12.89
C GLY A 152 -6.51 1.04 12.24
N ARG A 153 -5.75 1.62 11.29
CA ARG A 153 -6.19 2.82 10.56
C ARG A 153 -7.46 2.56 9.75
N ARG A 154 -7.59 1.40 9.11
CA ARG A 154 -8.77 1.04 8.30
C ARG A 154 -10.03 0.93 9.15
N LEU A 155 -9.90 0.46 10.39
CA LEU A 155 -11.02 0.40 11.33
C LEU A 155 -11.38 1.78 11.91
N ASN A 156 -10.39 2.63 12.20
CA ASN A 156 -10.61 3.87 12.96
C ASN A 156 -10.69 5.15 12.10
N THR A 157 -10.31 5.09 10.82
CA THR A 157 -10.16 6.28 9.95
C THR A 157 -10.79 6.05 8.57
N THR A 158 -10.72 7.06 7.69
CA THR A 158 -11.13 6.96 6.27
C THR A 158 -10.14 6.20 5.38
N THR A 159 -8.99 5.79 5.91
CA THR A 159 -7.99 4.99 5.18
C THR A 159 -8.56 3.63 4.75
N GLN A 160 -8.50 3.30 3.46
CA GLN A 160 -9.00 2.01 2.92
C GLN A 160 -7.92 1.16 2.25
N ASP A 161 -6.84 1.76 1.78
CA ASP A 161 -5.81 1.07 1.00
C ASP A 161 -4.40 1.28 1.54
N LEU A 162 -3.51 0.33 1.22
CA LEU A 162 -2.09 0.35 1.61
C LEU A 162 -1.18 0.01 0.43
N ILE A 163 -0.20 0.86 0.19
CA ILE A 163 1.00 0.53 -0.57
C ILE A 163 2.17 0.46 0.42
N PHE A 164 2.86 -0.69 0.45
CA PHE A 164 4.06 -0.86 1.24
C PHE A 164 5.25 -1.20 0.35
N LEU A 165 6.26 -0.32 0.34
CA LEU A 165 7.51 -0.55 -0.35
C LEU A 165 8.39 -1.45 0.53
N ASN A 166 8.18 -2.76 0.41
CA ASN A 166 8.85 -3.75 1.25
C ASN A 166 10.35 -3.84 0.94
N SER A 167 11.17 -3.88 2.00
CA SER A 167 12.60 -4.11 1.94
C SER A 167 13.07 -4.87 3.20
N SER A 168 14.15 -5.64 3.07
CA SER A 168 14.77 -6.41 4.17
C SER A 168 15.44 -5.55 5.26
N GLY A 169 15.44 -4.24 5.09
CA GLY A 169 16.01 -3.24 5.98
C GLY A 169 15.54 -1.85 5.53
N CYS A 170 16.34 -0.81 5.76
CA CYS A 170 16.11 0.50 5.18
C CYS A 170 15.94 0.43 3.65
N LEU A 171 14.93 1.09 3.10
CA LEU A 171 14.62 1.11 1.67
C LEU A 171 15.85 1.51 0.82
N VAL A 172 16.62 2.49 1.31
CA VAL A 172 17.76 3.09 0.63
C VAL A 172 19.05 2.27 0.81
N CYS A 173 19.53 2.12 2.04
CA CYS A 173 20.85 1.52 2.32
C CYS A 173 20.81 0.07 2.84
N LYS A 174 19.61 -0.51 3.00
CA LYS A 174 19.39 -1.87 3.55
C LYS A 174 19.86 -2.10 4.99
N ASP A 175 20.13 -1.04 5.74
CA ASP A 175 20.43 -1.12 7.19
C ASP A 175 19.33 -1.92 7.92
N PRO A 176 19.67 -2.98 8.68
CA PRO A 176 18.71 -3.79 9.42
C PRO A 176 18.05 -3.04 10.59
N ASN A 177 18.63 -1.93 11.05
CA ASN A 177 18.03 -1.07 12.07
C ASN A 177 17.18 0.00 11.39
N TYR A 178 15.87 -0.21 11.35
CA TYR A 178 14.94 0.66 10.67
C TYR A 178 13.71 1.02 11.51
N LEU A 179 13.13 2.16 11.16
CA LEU A 179 11.85 2.69 11.62
C LEU A 179 10.83 2.55 10.48
N LEU A 180 9.57 2.34 10.84
CA LEU A 180 8.47 2.38 9.89
C LEU A 180 8.05 3.83 9.66
N MET A 181 8.18 4.33 8.44
CA MET A 181 7.65 5.63 8.04
C MET A 181 6.40 5.44 7.18
N THR A 182 5.41 6.29 7.40
CA THR A 182 4.15 6.23 6.65
C THR A 182 3.66 7.63 6.26
N SER A 183 2.88 7.71 5.20
CA SER A 183 2.15 8.91 4.80
C SER A 183 0.76 8.49 4.30
N THR A 184 -0.23 9.33 4.51
CA THR A 184 -1.61 9.05 4.08
C THR A 184 -2.05 10.13 3.11
N LEU A 185 -2.40 9.73 1.90
CA LEU A 185 -3.04 10.56 0.88
C LEU A 185 -4.54 10.40 0.98
N ILE A 186 -5.30 11.49 0.90
CA ILE A 186 -6.74 11.44 1.14
C ILE A 186 -7.48 12.23 0.09
N THR A 187 -8.48 11.55 -0.48
CA THR A 187 -9.51 12.15 -1.32
C THR A 187 -10.86 11.84 -0.67
N GLU A 188 -11.69 10.99 -1.27
CA GLU A 188 -12.87 10.40 -0.62
C GLU A 188 -12.48 9.25 0.32
N THR A 189 -11.51 8.43 -0.10
CA THR A 189 -10.88 7.38 0.69
C THR A 189 -9.39 7.70 0.90
N GLY A 190 -8.82 7.16 1.98
CA GLY A 190 -7.40 7.32 2.28
C GLY A 190 -6.55 6.17 1.73
N LEU A 191 -5.45 6.52 1.08
CA LEU A 191 -4.38 5.60 0.70
C LEU A 191 -3.18 5.82 1.61
N MET A 192 -2.77 4.76 2.31
CA MET A 192 -1.56 4.75 3.12
C MET A 192 -0.37 4.27 2.30
N LEU A 193 0.71 5.02 2.31
CA LEU A 193 2.02 4.62 1.79
C LEU A 193 2.96 4.37 2.96
N GLY A 194 3.74 3.29 2.92
CA GLY A 194 4.74 3.02 3.95
C GLY A 194 6.02 2.39 3.42
N CYS A 195 7.12 2.61 4.14
CA CYS A 195 8.39 1.91 3.92
C CYS A 195 9.23 1.88 5.20
N ASN A 196 10.26 1.05 5.21
CA ASN A 196 11.26 0.99 6.29
C ASN A 196 12.42 1.95 6.01
N LEU A 197 12.82 2.79 6.96
CA LEU A 197 13.97 3.71 6.83
C LEU A 197 14.86 3.64 8.08
N CYS A 198 16.19 3.65 7.92
CA CYS A 198 17.07 3.88 9.07
C CYS A 198 16.92 5.32 9.57
N SER A 199 17.38 5.61 10.79
CA SER A 199 17.18 6.93 11.41
C SER A 199 17.64 8.09 10.53
N GLN A 200 18.81 7.95 9.88
CA GLN A 200 19.32 8.97 8.95
C GLN A 200 18.37 9.24 7.78
N HIS A 201 17.85 8.19 7.13
CA HIS A 201 16.92 8.36 6.01
C HIS A 201 15.53 8.79 6.46
N PHE A 202 15.12 8.42 7.67
CA PHE A 202 13.88 8.90 8.28
C PHE A 202 13.92 10.43 8.48
N ASP A 203 15.03 10.96 8.99
CA ASP A 203 15.22 12.40 9.19
C ASP A 203 15.28 13.16 7.85
N LEU A 204 15.95 12.59 6.84
CA LEU A 204 15.96 13.13 5.47
C LEU A 204 14.56 13.15 4.85
N ALA A 205 13.76 12.12 5.09
CA ALA A 205 12.40 12.03 4.59
C ALA A 205 11.47 13.07 5.26
N ASN A 206 11.58 13.24 6.58
CA ASN A 206 10.87 14.29 7.31
C ASN A 206 11.25 15.69 6.80
N SER A 207 12.55 15.93 6.61
CA SER A 207 13.06 17.21 6.10
C SER A 207 12.69 17.48 4.63
N SER A 208 12.25 16.46 3.89
CA SER A 208 11.81 16.56 2.50
C SER A 208 10.31 16.88 2.34
N GLY A 209 9.59 17.15 3.42
CA GLY A 209 8.14 17.35 3.39
C GLY A 209 7.34 16.05 3.37
N GLY A 210 7.94 14.95 3.84
CA GLY A 210 7.26 13.65 4.01
C GLY A 210 7.73 12.56 3.05
N LEU A 211 7.16 11.36 3.23
CA LEU A 211 7.61 10.14 2.57
C LEU A 211 7.48 10.21 1.04
N ILE A 212 6.40 10.81 0.53
CA ILE A 212 6.12 10.85 -0.91
C ILE A 212 7.17 11.69 -1.64
N ASN A 213 7.45 12.90 -1.13
CA ASN A 213 8.49 13.76 -1.68
C ASN A 213 9.87 13.11 -1.56
N PHE A 214 10.13 12.39 -0.47
CA PHE A 214 11.38 11.66 -0.30
C PHE A 214 11.56 10.57 -1.36
N ILE A 215 10.53 9.76 -1.63
CA ILE A 215 10.55 8.74 -2.67
C ILE A 215 10.71 9.36 -4.06
N ALA A 216 10.01 10.47 -4.34
CA ALA A 216 10.14 11.18 -5.61
C ALA A 216 11.59 11.63 -5.85
N LYS A 217 12.22 12.24 -4.84
CA LYS A 217 13.63 12.64 -4.89
C LYS A 217 14.58 11.45 -5.08
N LEU A 218 14.32 10.31 -4.42
CA LEU A 218 15.12 9.11 -4.62
C LEU A 218 15.06 8.58 -6.06
N GLY A 219 13.92 8.78 -6.72
CA GLY A 219 13.70 8.39 -8.11
C GLY A 219 14.17 9.42 -9.13
N ASP A 220 14.71 10.57 -8.70
CA ASP A 220 15.00 11.73 -9.56
C ASP A 220 13.78 12.16 -10.41
N ILE A 221 12.59 12.10 -9.79
CA ILE A 221 11.33 12.51 -10.40
C ILE A 221 10.69 13.65 -9.61
N GLU A 222 9.92 14.48 -10.31
CA GLU A 222 9.09 15.49 -9.67
C GLU A 222 8.00 14.81 -8.84
N SER A 223 7.68 15.39 -7.67
CA SER A 223 6.58 14.88 -6.86
C SER A 223 5.28 15.04 -7.64
N PRO A 224 4.43 14.00 -7.73
CA PRO A 224 3.17 14.09 -8.45
C PRO A 224 2.14 15.01 -7.75
N PHE A 225 2.46 15.53 -6.56
CA PHE A 225 1.60 16.39 -5.77
C PHE A 225 2.32 17.67 -5.38
N ASP A 226 1.62 18.79 -5.47
CA ASP A 226 2.04 20.04 -4.84
C ASP A 226 1.84 19.93 -3.32
N MET A 227 2.95 19.75 -2.60
CA MET A 227 2.96 19.55 -1.16
C MET A 227 3.16 20.88 -0.45
N SER A 228 2.12 21.71 -0.44
CA SER A 228 2.08 22.91 0.39
C SER A 228 1.78 22.56 1.85
N LEU A 229 2.67 22.98 2.76
CA LEU A 229 2.46 22.78 4.20
C LEU A 229 1.31 23.66 4.68
N ILE A 230 0.31 23.06 5.32
CA ILE A 230 -0.77 23.77 6.00
C ILE A 230 -0.50 23.83 7.50
N SER A 231 -0.82 24.98 8.11
CA SER A 231 -0.79 25.12 9.58
C SER A 231 -2.01 24.45 10.23
N PRO A 232 -1.95 24.13 11.53
CA PRO A 232 -3.12 23.63 12.28
C PRO A 232 -4.35 24.53 12.16
N LYS A 233 -4.15 25.86 12.15
CA LYS A 233 -5.21 26.84 11.97
C LYS A 233 -5.88 26.72 10.60
N GLN A 234 -5.09 26.70 9.53
CA GLN A 234 -5.62 26.51 8.17
C GLN A 234 -6.35 25.17 8.04
N HIS A 235 -5.83 24.10 8.65
CA HIS A 235 -6.50 22.81 8.66
C HIS A 235 -7.87 22.87 9.34
N VAL A 236 -7.96 23.52 10.51
CA VAL A 236 -9.23 23.71 11.23
C VAL A 236 -10.22 24.54 10.41
N GLU A 237 -9.76 25.61 9.76
CA GLU A 237 -10.58 26.44 8.86
C GLU A 237 -11.13 25.62 7.68
N MET A 238 -10.32 24.74 7.08
CA MET A 238 -10.74 23.87 5.97
C MET A 238 -11.84 22.88 6.36
N ILE A 239 -11.79 22.34 7.58
CA ILE A 239 -12.76 21.31 8.02
C ILE A 239 -13.99 21.90 8.70
N PHE A 240 -13.96 23.19 9.07
CA PHE A 240 -14.99 23.81 9.91
C PHE A 240 -16.40 23.69 9.32
N ASP A 241 -16.55 23.90 8.02
CA ASP A 241 -17.86 23.85 7.34
C ASP A 241 -18.27 22.41 6.99
N TRP A 242 -17.31 21.53 6.72
CA TRP A 242 -17.56 20.15 6.29
C TRP A 242 -17.88 19.21 7.45
N LEU A 243 -17.16 19.36 8.55
CA LEU A 243 -17.17 18.42 9.67
C LEU A 243 -18.54 18.29 10.38
N PRO A 244 -19.30 19.38 10.62
CA PRO A 244 -20.62 19.28 11.23
C PRO A 244 -21.56 18.42 10.38
N GLY A 245 -21.55 18.60 9.05
CA GLY A 245 -22.33 17.76 8.13
C GLY A 245 -21.91 16.30 8.19
N LYS A 246 -20.60 16.03 8.23
CA LYS A 246 -20.07 14.67 8.32
C LYS A 246 -20.43 13.95 9.63
N LEU A 247 -20.48 14.68 10.74
CA LEU A 247 -20.83 14.14 12.07
C LEU A 247 -22.32 14.26 12.42
N GLY A 248 -23.13 14.89 11.56
CA GLY A 248 -24.53 15.21 11.84
C GLY A 248 -24.68 16.10 13.09
N CYS A 249 -23.88 17.15 13.18
CA CYS A 249 -23.80 18.06 14.32
C CYS A 249 -24.08 19.52 13.90
N THR A 250 -24.34 20.36 14.90
CA THR A 250 -24.28 21.82 14.77
C THR A 250 -23.01 22.35 15.44
N VAL A 251 -22.52 23.50 14.96
CA VAL A 251 -21.38 24.18 15.56
C VAL A 251 -21.86 25.06 16.71
N ASP A 252 -21.18 24.96 17.86
CA ASP A 252 -21.31 25.92 18.96
C ASP A 252 -20.25 27.02 18.86
N SER A 253 -18.97 26.63 18.73
CA SER A 253 -17.88 27.61 18.74
C SER A 253 -16.60 27.10 18.08
N LEU A 254 -15.79 28.06 17.61
CA LEU A 254 -14.40 27.88 17.19
C LEU A 254 -13.52 28.85 17.97
N LYS A 255 -12.60 28.33 18.79
CA LYS A 255 -11.65 29.13 19.58
C LYS A 255 -10.31 28.43 19.64
N ASN A 256 -9.20 29.11 19.32
CA ASN A 256 -7.83 28.58 19.44
C ASN A 256 -7.67 27.16 18.87
N ASN A 257 -8.03 26.96 17.60
CA ASN A 257 -8.00 25.65 16.91
C ASN A 257 -8.84 24.55 17.59
N THR A 258 -9.82 24.94 18.41
CA THR A 258 -10.77 24.03 19.06
C THR A 258 -12.17 24.24 18.51
N ILE A 259 -12.74 23.20 17.92
CA ILE A 259 -14.13 23.17 17.44
C ILE A 259 -14.99 22.50 18.50
N THR A 260 -16.07 23.16 18.93
CA THR A 260 -17.11 22.57 19.77
C THR A 260 -18.36 22.32 18.93
N LEU A 261 -18.84 21.08 18.95
CA LEU A 261 -20.00 20.62 18.19
C LEU A 261 -21.04 19.97 19.11
N TYR A 262 -22.30 19.99 18.68
CA TYR A 262 -23.41 19.32 19.35
C TYR A 262 -24.21 18.43 18.40
N ARG A 263 -24.53 17.23 18.84
CA ARG A 263 -25.50 16.33 18.21
C ARG A 263 -26.91 16.70 18.64
N ALA A 264 -27.90 16.35 17.82
CA ALA A 264 -29.32 16.48 18.18
C ALA A 264 -29.71 15.67 19.44
N SER A 265 -28.96 14.60 19.74
CA SER A 265 -29.11 13.78 20.95
C SER A 265 -28.65 14.47 22.25
N GLY A 266 -27.98 15.62 22.15
CA GLY A 266 -27.35 16.33 23.26
C GLY A 266 -25.88 15.96 23.50
N VAL A 267 -25.31 15.01 22.73
CA VAL A 267 -23.88 14.70 22.80
C VAL A 267 -23.04 15.91 22.38
N LYS A 268 -22.06 16.28 23.20
CA LYS A 268 -21.10 17.35 22.92
C LYS A 268 -19.76 16.76 22.50
N ILE A 269 -19.17 17.34 21.46
CA ILE A 269 -17.88 16.93 20.89
C ILE A 269 -16.94 18.14 20.93
N ILE A 270 -15.74 17.98 21.47
CA ILE A 270 -14.70 19.01 21.47
C ILE A 270 -13.48 18.44 20.74
N LEU A 271 -13.05 19.12 19.69
CA LEU A 271 -11.92 18.72 18.85
C LEU A 271 -10.84 19.81 18.95
N ARG A 272 -9.73 19.49 19.63
CA ARG A 272 -8.59 20.40 19.80
C ARG A 272 -7.44 19.96 18.88
N LEU A 273 -6.92 20.89 18.08
CA LEU A 273 -5.74 20.66 17.25
C LEU A 273 -4.68 21.77 17.49
N ASP A 274 -3.83 21.57 18.50
CA ASP A 274 -2.75 22.51 18.80
C ASP A 274 -1.61 22.36 17.77
N SER A 275 -1.30 21.11 17.40
CA SER A 275 -0.41 20.73 16.30
C SER A 275 -0.78 19.34 15.79
N PHE A 276 -0.27 18.90 14.64
CA PHE A 276 -0.58 17.57 14.07
C PHE A 276 -0.14 16.38 14.96
N ASN A 277 0.72 16.64 15.94
CA ASN A 277 1.19 15.69 16.96
C ASN A 277 0.71 16.04 18.38
N ASN A 278 -0.09 17.11 18.56
CA ASN A 278 -0.75 17.45 19.81
C ASN A 278 -2.22 17.78 19.54
N TYR A 279 -3.06 16.76 19.72
CA TYR A 279 -4.50 16.86 19.48
C TYR A 279 -5.28 16.06 20.52
N ALA A 280 -6.56 16.39 20.68
CA ALA A 280 -7.47 15.61 21.49
C ALA A 280 -8.91 15.71 20.97
N TYR A 281 -9.62 14.58 21.01
CA TYR A 281 -11.05 14.50 20.73
C TYR A 281 -11.77 14.09 22.03
N MET A 282 -12.58 14.97 22.58
CA MET A 282 -13.28 14.76 23.85
C MET A 282 -14.78 14.68 23.59
N LEU A 283 -15.41 13.60 24.07
CA LEU A 283 -16.83 13.34 23.83
C LEU A 283 -17.58 13.27 25.17
N PHE A 284 -18.66 14.04 25.26
CA PHE A 284 -19.47 14.17 26.46
C PHE A 284 -20.92 13.76 26.19
N SER A 285 -21.53 13.07 27.14
CA SER A 285 -22.93 12.65 27.08
C SER A 285 -23.86 13.84 27.18
N LYS A 286 -25.15 13.63 26.92
CA LYS A 286 -26.19 14.65 27.12
C LYS A 286 -26.28 15.20 28.56
N ASN A 287 -25.74 14.45 29.53
CA ASN A 287 -25.68 14.84 30.95
C ASN A 287 -24.40 15.62 31.30
N GLY A 288 -23.50 15.84 30.33
CA GLY A 288 -22.23 16.54 30.53
C GLY A 288 -21.08 15.67 31.03
N GLU A 289 -21.27 14.35 31.17
CA GLU A 289 -20.21 13.42 31.57
C GLU A 289 -19.32 13.04 30.39
N GLN A 290 -18.00 13.13 30.54
CA GLN A 290 -17.07 12.69 29.50
C GLN A 290 -17.09 11.16 29.42
N PHE A 291 -17.50 10.61 28.28
CA PHE A 291 -17.56 9.16 28.09
C PHE A 291 -16.39 8.62 27.27
N ALA A 292 -15.78 9.42 26.40
CA ALA A 292 -14.63 8.99 25.61
C ALA A 292 -13.64 10.12 25.35
N ARG A 293 -12.38 9.72 25.12
CA ARG A 293 -11.30 10.61 24.72
C ARG A 293 -10.33 9.91 23.77
N VAL A 294 -9.96 10.58 22.69
CA VAL A 294 -8.76 10.26 21.90
C VAL A 294 -7.72 11.33 22.20
N ASP A 295 -6.47 10.93 22.43
CA ASP A 295 -5.38 11.82 22.83
C ASP A 295 -4.05 11.35 22.21
N SER A 296 -3.20 12.32 21.87
CA SER A 296 -1.84 12.08 21.34
C SER A 296 -0.74 12.23 22.39
N ALA A 297 -1.08 12.52 23.65
CA ALA A 297 -0.10 12.65 24.72
C ALA A 297 0.56 11.30 25.07
N ASP A 298 1.90 11.29 25.13
CA ASP A 298 2.69 10.09 25.46
C ASP A 298 2.73 9.83 26.97
N HIS A 299 1.66 9.23 27.50
CA HIS A 299 1.54 8.87 28.92
C HIS A 299 0.98 7.47 29.16
N HIS A 300 0.81 6.68 28.09
CA HIS A 300 0.34 5.29 28.15
C HIS A 300 1.22 4.39 27.30
N ALA A 301 1.49 3.19 27.83
CA ALA A 301 2.11 2.12 27.06
C ALA A 301 1.05 1.41 26.22
N VAL A 302 1.02 1.72 24.92
CA VAL A 302 0.13 1.08 23.92
C VAL A 302 0.96 0.50 22.77
N ASP A 303 0.41 -0.46 22.04
CA ASP A 303 1.10 -1.16 20.95
C ASP A 303 1.56 -0.23 19.81
N PHE A 304 0.77 0.80 19.53
CA PHE A 304 1.05 1.90 18.61
C PHE A 304 0.74 3.20 19.34
N GLY A 305 1.78 3.87 19.81
CA GLY A 305 1.71 5.16 20.49
C GLY A 305 2.31 6.29 19.65
N PRO A 306 2.21 7.53 20.13
CA PRO A 306 1.63 7.92 21.43
C PRO A 306 0.09 7.98 21.41
N ASP A 307 -0.51 7.95 20.23
CA ASP A 307 -1.94 8.13 20.02
C ASP A 307 -2.75 6.97 20.60
N HIS A 308 -3.65 7.30 21.53
CA HIS A 308 -4.44 6.33 22.27
C HIS A 308 -5.87 6.79 22.49
N ILE A 309 -6.73 5.84 22.84
CA ILE A 309 -8.14 6.04 23.15
C ILE A 309 -8.46 5.56 24.55
N HIS A 310 -9.22 6.39 25.27
CA HIS A 310 -9.97 6.09 26.48
C HIS A 310 -11.43 5.83 26.08
N PRO A 311 -11.86 4.56 25.91
CA PRO A 311 -13.15 4.25 25.30
C PRO A 311 -14.35 4.34 26.26
N ASP A 312 -14.10 4.36 27.57
CA ASP A 312 -15.14 4.58 28.59
C ASP A 312 -14.55 5.20 29.86
N LEU A 313 -14.55 6.53 29.93
CA LEU A 313 -13.99 7.29 31.06
C LEU A 313 -14.87 7.26 32.32
N ARG A 314 -16.08 6.69 32.25
CA ARG A 314 -16.96 6.51 33.43
C ARG A 314 -16.49 5.39 34.35
N HIS A 315 -15.62 4.51 33.85
CA HIS A 315 -15.04 3.42 34.63
C HIS A 315 -13.53 3.60 34.76
N SER A 316 -13.03 3.60 36.00
CA SER A 316 -11.60 3.76 36.31
C SER A 316 -10.69 2.70 35.69
N ASN A 317 -11.24 1.54 35.30
CA ASN A 317 -10.54 0.43 34.64
C ASN A 317 -10.71 0.42 33.11
N SER A 318 -10.88 1.59 32.47
CA SER A 318 -10.99 1.64 31.02
C SER A 318 -9.69 1.12 30.39
N ASN A 319 -9.80 0.05 29.59
CA ASN A 319 -8.66 -0.50 28.85
C ASN A 319 -8.27 0.51 27.76
N VAL A 320 -7.27 1.34 28.06
CA VAL A 320 -6.64 2.24 27.11
C VAL A 320 -6.04 1.42 25.97
N LYS A 321 -6.23 1.87 24.73
CA LYS A 321 -5.77 1.17 23.52
C LYS A 321 -5.17 2.17 22.54
N SER A 322 -4.39 1.69 21.59
CA SER A 322 -4.01 2.48 20.41
C SER A 322 -5.25 2.97 19.68
N SER A 323 -5.31 4.26 19.35
CA SER A 323 -6.42 4.84 18.59
C SER A 323 -6.27 4.63 17.08
N PHE A 324 -5.01 4.49 16.61
CA PHE A 324 -4.67 4.47 15.18
C PHE A 324 -5.16 5.70 14.40
N THR A 325 -5.48 6.77 15.10
CA THR A 325 -5.86 8.05 14.50
C THR A 325 -4.66 8.71 13.82
N ALA A 326 -4.94 9.64 12.92
CA ALA A 326 -3.93 10.41 12.19
C ALA A 326 -3.73 11.82 12.74
N GLY A 327 -4.49 12.22 13.76
CA GLY A 327 -4.41 13.55 14.36
C GLY A 327 -5.10 14.64 13.56
N THR A 328 -6.05 14.25 12.72
CA THR A 328 -6.85 15.18 11.93
C THR A 328 -8.28 14.67 11.85
N PRO A 329 -9.27 15.47 12.29
CA PRO A 329 -10.67 15.08 12.23
C PRO A 329 -11.14 14.74 10.82
N PHE A 330 -10.49 15.27 9.77
CA PHE A 330 -10.79 14.92 8.38
C PHE A 330 -10.66 13.42 8.12
N ILE A 331 -9.67 12.78 8.75
CA ILE A 331 -9.37 11.35 8.59
C ILE A 331 -10.08 10.52 9.68
N ASP A 332 -10.17 11.06 10.88
CA ASP A 332 -10.51 10.30 12.09
C ASP A 332 -12.03 10.20 12.36
N THR A 333 -12.86 10.78 11.49
CA THR A 333 -14.34 10.82 11.64
C THR A 333 -14.98 9.46 11.92
N LYS A 334 -14.43 8.37 11.37
CA LYS A 334 -14.99 7.03 11.53
C LYS A 334 -15.01 6.59 12.99
N LEU A 335 -13.87 6.68 13.69
CA LEU A 335 -13.80 6.38 15.13
C LEU A 335 -14.69 7.32 15.95
N ILE A 336 -14.69 8.61 15.63
CA ILE A 336 -15.52 9.60 16.34
C ILE A 336 -17.00 9.21 16.26
N LEU A 337 -17.49 8.88 15.06
CA LEU A 337 -18.87 8.43 14.84
C LEU A 337 -19.18 7.12 15.57
N GLU A 338 -18.26 6.15 15.57
CA GLU A 338 -18.44 4.89 16.29
C GLU A 338 -18.65 5.12 17.80
N LEU A 339 -17.85 6.00 18.40
CA LEU A 339 -17.97 6.35 19.81
C LEU A 339 -19.29 7.07 20.11
N ILE A 340 -19.70 8.00 19.25
CA ILE A 340 -20.98 8.71 19.37
C ILE A 340 -22.14 7.71 19.30
N HIS A 341 -22.19 6.86 18.27
CA HIS A 341 -23.30 5.91 18.09
C HIS A 341 -23.39 4.91 19.24
N LYS A 342 -22.25 4.46 19.77
CA LYS A 342 -22.20 3.57 20.95
C LYS A 342 -22.76 4.22 22.21
N GLU A 343 -22.59 5.53 22.37
CA GLU A 343 -23.18 6.27 23.49
C GLU A 343 -24.68 6.53 23.25
N GLU A 344 -25.04 6.96 22.05
CA GLU A 344 -26.43 7.24 21.68
C GLU A 344 -27.32 5.98 21.75
N SER A 345 -26.77 4.79 21.51
CA SER A 345 -27.50 3.53 21.68
C SER A 345 -27.85 3.19 23.14
N ARG A 346 -27.37 3.98 24.11
CA ARG A 346 -27.69 3.84 25.54
C ARG A 346 -28.82 4.77 25.99
N TYR A 347 -29.26 5.69 25.12
CA TYR A 347 -30.38 6.60 25.37
C TYR A 347 -31.70 5.91 25.04
#